data_AF-A0A4Y5T5X6-F1
#
_entry.id   AF-A0A4Y5T5X6-F1
#
_cell.length_a   1.000
_cell.length_b   1.000
_cell.length_c   1.000
_cell.angle_alpha   90.00
_cell.angle_beta   90.00
_cell.angle_gamma   90.00
#
_symmetry.space_group_name_H-M   'P 1'
#
loop_
_entity.id
_entity.type
_entity.pdbx_description
1 polymer ?
#
loop_
_entity_poly.entity_id
_entity_poly.type
_entity_poly.pdbx_seq_one_letter_code
_entity_poly.pdbx_strand_id
1 'polypeptide(L)'
;KEKSRDAARCRRGKESEVFYELAGQLPLPHNVSSHLDKASIMRLTISYLRMRKLLSSDEAEDESELESQLNGFYLKALEGFLMVLSEDGDMVYLSENVCKCMGLTQFDLTGHSVFDFAHP
;
A
#
# COMPACT_ATOMS: atom_id res chain seq x y z
N LYS A 1 -10.83 -39.55 6.27
CA LYS A 1 -11.55 -38.26 6.09
C LYS A 1 -11.20 -37.25 7.19
N GLU A 2 -11.19 -37.64 8.46
CA GLU A 2 -10.84 -36.76 9.59
C GLU A 2 -9.42 -36.17 9.53
N LYS A 3 -8.39 -37.01 9.29
CA LYS A 3 -7.00 -36.53 9.10
C LYS A 3 -6.86 -35.45 8.00
N SER A 4 -7.62 -35.57 6.93
CA SER A 4 -7.61 -34.59 5.82
C SER A 4 -8.25 -33.26 6.24
N ARG A 5 -9.32 -33.31 7.05
CA ARG A 5 -9.95 -32.12 7.62
C ARG A 5 -9.01 -31.38 8.56
N ASP A 6 -8.33 -32.08 9.45
CA ASP A 6 -7.43 -31.46 10.42
C ASP A 6 -6.19 -30.89 9.74
N ALA A 7 -5.64 -31.57 8.75
CA ALA A 7 -4.57 -31.04 7.90
C ALA A 7 -5.01 -29.75 7.17
N ALA A 8 -6.21 -29.72 6.59
CA ALA A 8 -6.74 -28.52 5.93
C ALA A 8 -6.97 -27.36 6.92
N ARG A 9 -7.44 -27.64 8.14
CA ARG A 9 -7.60 -26.64 9.21
C ARG A 9 -6.25 -26.08 9.65
N CYS A 10 -5.26 -26.94 9.88
CA CYS A 10 -3.90 -26.52 10.24
C CYS A 10 -3.29 -25.64 9.14
N ARG A 11 -3.45 -26.03 7.87
CA ARG A 11 -2.99 -25.23 6.72
C ARG A 11 -3.63 -23.84 6.70
N ARG A 12 -4.95 -23.75 6.88
CA ARG A 12 -5.68 -22.46 6.93
C ARG A 12 -5.25 -21.59 8.12
N GLY A 13 -4.96 -22.21 9.26
CA GLY A 13 -4.45 -21.51 10.44
C GLY A 13 -3.10 -20.86 10.15
N LYS A 14 -2.13 -21.65 9.66
CA LYS A 14 -0.80 -21.17 9.27
C LYS A 14 -0.85 -20.11 8.17
N GLU A 15 -1.72 -20.30 7.18
CA GLU A 15 -1.92 -19.31 6.12
C GLU A 15 -2.37 -17.96 6.70
N SER A 16 -3.38 -17.95 7.56
CA SER A 16 -3.84 -16.71 8.20
C SER A 16 -2.76 -16.05 9.07
N GLU A 17 -2.01 -16.85 9.85
CA GLU A 17 -0.90 -16.36 10.67
C GLU A 17 0.13 -15.60 9.81
N VAL A 18 0.60 -16.23 8.72
CA VAL A 18 1.58 -15.62 7.80
C VAL A 18 1.04 -14.35 7.13
N PHE A 19 -0.25 -14.30 6.79
CA PHE A 19 -0.87 -13.08 6.25
C PHE A 19 -0.82 -11.92 7.25
N TYR A 20 -1.14 -12.16 8.51
CA TYR A 20 -1.13 -11.10 9.53
C TYR A 20 0.30 -10.71 9.94
N GLU A 21 1.25 -11.65 9.94
CA GLU A 21 2.67 -11.31 10.08
C GLU A 21 3.14 -10.37 8.96
N LEU A 22 2.77 -10.67 7.70
CA LEU A 22 3.08 -9.82 6.55
C LEU A 22 2.43 -8.43 6.68
N ALA A 23 1.17 -8.36 7.13
CA ALA A 23 0.51 -7.09 7.39
C ALA A 23 1.27 -6.24 8.42
N GLY A 24 1.83 -6.88 9.45
CA GLY A 24 2.67 -6.24 10.46
C GLY A 24 4.02 -5.72 9.95
N GLN A 25 4.49 -6.17 8.78
CA GLN A 25 5.71 -5.68 8.14
C GLN A 25 5.48 -4.50 7.17
N LEU A 26 4.22 -4.18 6.85
CA LEU A 26 3.92 -3.04 5.98
C LEU A 26 4.23 -1.71 6.70
N PRO A 27 4.63 -0.66 5.98
CA PRO A 27 4.90 0.67 6.54
C PRO A 27 3.60 1.41 6.83
N LEU A 28 2.74 0.81 7.66
CA LEU A 28 1.43 1.31 8.02
C LEU A 28 1.31 1.38 9.54
N PRO A 29 0.54 2.34 10.07
CA PRO A 29 0.16 2.34 11.48
C PRO A 29 -0.50 1.02 11.88
N HIS A 30 -0.16 0.49 13.06
CA HIS A 30 -0.65 -0.82 13.53
C HIS A 30 -2.19 -0.90 13.59
N ASN A 31 -2.87 0.21 13.91
CA ASN A 31 -4.33 0.28 13.93
C ASN A 31 -4.96 0.08 12.55
N VAL A 32 -4.23 0.35 11.47
CA VAL A 32 -4.68 0.08 10.10
C VAL A 32 -4.33 -1.36 9.72
N SER A 33 -3.07 -1.76 9.90
CA SER A 33 -2.60 -3.09 9.46
C SER A 33 -3.30 -4.26 10.16
N SER A 34 -3.73 -4.09 11.42
CA SER A 34 -4.44 -5.15 12.16
C SER A 34 -5.85 -5.45 11.66
N HIS A 35 -6.45 -4.54 10.86
CA HIS A 35 -7.82 -4.68 10.36
C HIS A 35 -7.90 -5.01 8.87
N LEU A 36 -6.76 -5.21 8.21
CA LEU A 36 -6.73 -5.54 6.79
C LEU A 36 -7.25 -6.96 6.53
N ASP A 37 -8.00 -7.10 5.44
CA ASP A 37 -8.33 -8.41 4.89
C ASP A 37 -7.17 -8.96 4.04
N LYS A 38 -7.18 -10.28 3.79
CA LYS A 38 -6.08 -10.96 3.08
C LYS A 38 -5.82 -10.39 1.68
N ALA A 39 -6.87 -9.97 0.98
CA ALA A 39 -6.74 -9.40 -0.35
C ALA A 39 -6.06 -8.02 -0.31
N SER A 40 -6.45 -7.14 0.63
CA SER A 40 -5.80 -5.84 0.78
C SER A 40 -4.35 -5.98 1.25
N ILE A 41 -4.03 -6.94 2.12
CA ILE A 41 -2.64 -7.24 2.49
C ILE A 41 -1.81 -7.51 1.23
N MET A 42 -2.27 -8.40 0.35
CA MET A 42 -1.58 -8.68 -0.91
C MET A 42 -1.44 -7.45 -1.80
N ARG A 43 -2.52 -6.69 -2.01
CA ARG A 43 -2.51 -5.48 -2.85
C ARG A 43 -1.47 -4.48 -2.35
N LEU A 44 -1.52 -4.16 -1.05
CA LEU A 44 -0.60 -3.20 -0.43
C LEU A 44 0.85 -3.70 -0.47
N THR A 45 1.11 -4.98 -0.21
CA THR A 45 2.45 -5.56 -0.32
C THR A 45 2.99 -5.46 -1.75
N ILE A 46 2.20 -5.84 -2.75
CA ILE A 46 2.62 -5.79 -4.16
C ILE A 46 2.91 -4.34 -4.58
N SER A 47 1.99 -3.43 -4.26
CA SER A 47 2.15 -2.00 -4.53
C SER A 47 3.39 -1.41 -3.86
N TYR A 48 3.63 -1.75 -2.59
CA TYR A 48 4.82 -1.30 -1.86
C TYR A 48 6.12 -1.79 -2.52
N LEU A 49 6.19 -3.07 -2.89
CA LEU A 49 7.37 -3.64 -3.55
C LEU A 49 7.58 -3.05 -4.95
N ARG A 50 6.51 -2.80 -5.71
CA ARG A 50 6.57 -2.10 -7.01
C ARG A 50 7.11 -0.68 -6.82
N MET A 51 6.58 0.07 -5.86
CA MET A 51 7.06 1.43 -5.57
C MET A 51 8.54 1.44 -5.16
N ARG A 52 8.95 0.54 -4.27
CA ARG A 52 10.35 0.41 -3.86
C ARG A 52 11.27 0.08 -5.04
N LYS A 53 10.84 -0.77 -5.97
CA LYS A 53 11.58 -1.09 -7.19
C LYS A 53 11.66 0.09 -8.17
N LEU A 54 10.62 0.94 -8.23
CA LEU A 54 10.65 2.16 -9.05
C LEU A 54 11.59 3.21 -8.46
N LEU A 55 11.65 3.31 -7.13
CA LEU A 55 12.48 4.28 -6.41
C LEU A 55 13.92 3.81 -6.17
N SER A 56 14.27 2.56 -6.43
CA SER A 56 15.60 2.01 -6.16
C SER A 56 16.67 2.46 -7.17
N SER A 57 16.61 3.70 -7.65
CA SER A 57 17.75 4.31 -8.34
C SER A 57 18.84 4.56 -7.30
N ASP A 58 20.03 4.02 -7.51
CA ASP A 58 21.17 3.95 -6.57
C ASP A 58 21.82 5.32 -6.26
N GLU A 59 21.17 6.43 -6.62
CA GLU A 59 21.66 7.77 -6.36
C GLU A 59 21.15 8.20 -4.99
N ALA A 60 21.92 7.86 -3.95
CA ALA A 60 21.78 8.50 -2.66
C ALA A 60 22.12 9.99 -2.84
N GLU A 61 21.08 10.81 -3.04
CA GLU A 61 21.22 12.26 -2.99
C GLU A 61 21.55 12.65 -1.53
N ASP A 62 22.65 13.38 -1.34
CA ASP A 62 22.97 14.02 -0.06
C ASP A 62 21.89 15.09 0.22
N GLU A 63 20.80 14.69 0.89
CA GLU A 63 19.70 15.57 1.26
C GLU A 63 20.18 16.58 2.33
N SER A 64 20.07 17.88 2.02
CA SER A 64 20.41 18.92 2.98
C SER A 64 19.38 19.01 4.12
N GLU A 65 19.81 19.52 5.29
CA GLU A 65 18.90 19.74 6.43
C GLU A 65 17.71 20.64 6.07
N LEU A 66 17.93 21.60 5.16
CA LEU A 66 16.88 22.49 4.66
C LEU A 66 15.86 21.73 3.80
N GLU A 67 16.32 20.86 2.89
CA GLU A 67 15.44 20.03 2.05
C GLU A 67 14.58 19.09 2.90
N SER A 68 15.16 18.47 3.92
CA SER A 68 14.41 17.62 4.85
C SER A 68 13.30 18.37 5.59
N GLN A 69 13.57 19.62 6.00
CA GLN A 69 12.55 20.48 6.60
C GLN A 69 11.45 20.88 5.59
N LEU A 70 11.83 21.11 4.33
CA LEU A 70 10.89 21.48 3.26
C LEU A 70 10.02 20.32 2.78
N ASN A 71 10.51 19.09 2.86
CA ASN A 71 9.82 17.89 2.36
C ASN A 71 8.41 17.70 2.96
N GLY A 72 8.23 18.03 4.24
CA GLY A 72 6.92 18.00 4.89
C GLY A 72 5.93 19.07 4.41
N PHE A 73 6.38 20.09 3.68
CA PHE A 73 5.54 21.17 3.16
C PHE A 73 5.12 20.96 1.71
N TYR A 74 5.89 20.23 0.88
CA TYR A 74 5.52 20.02 -0.53
C TYR A 74 4.13 19.41 -0.68
N LEU A 75 3.83 18.35 0.07
CA LEU A 75 2.51 17.71 0.02
C LEU A 75 1.39 18.59 0.62
N LYS A 76 1.72 19.50 1.54
CA LYS A 76 0.75 20.46 2.12
C LYS A 76 0.44 21.61 1.18
N ALA A 77 1.42 22.05 0.40
CA ALA A 77 1.28 23.09 -0.60
C ALA A 77 0.55 22.59 -1.86
N LEU A 78 0.53 21.27 -2.10
CA LEU A 78 -0.18 20.66 -3.20
C LEU A 78 -1.71 20.71 -2.96
N GLU A 79 -2.43 21.47 -3.78
CA GLU A 79 -3.90 21.46 -3.86
C GLU A 79 -4.41 20.28 -4.71
N GLY A 80 -4.09 19.07 -4.27
CA GLY A 80 -4.40 17.84 -4.98
C GLY A 80 -3.72 16.65 -4.32
N PHE A 81 -3.55 15.56 -5.06
CA PHE A 81 -2.85 14.37 -4.58
C PHE A 81 -1.95 13.81 -5.68
N LEU A 82 -0.93 13.06 -5.27
CA LEU A 82 -0.04 12.34 -6.16
C LEU A 82 -0.63 10.94 -6.42
N MET A 83 -0.55 10.49 -7.67
CA MET A 83 -0.91 9.13 -8.07
C MET A 83 0.19 8.56 -8.97
N VAL A 84 0.60 7.33 -8.71
CA VAL A 84 1.53 6.55 -9.55
C VAL A 84 0.76 5.36 -10.09
N LEU A 85 0.75 5.23 -11.42
CA LEU A 85 0.06 4.16 -12.13
C LEU A 85 1.05 3.18 -12.77
N SER A 86 0.67 1.91 -12.87
CA SER A 86 1.32 0.97 -13.78
C SER A 86 0.88 1.20 -15.22
N GLU A 87 1.55 0.56 -16.17
CA GLU A 87 1.16 0.55 -17.60
C GLU A 87 -0.25 -0.03 -17.80
N ASP A 88 -0.68 -0.94 -16.93
CA ASP A 88 -2.01 -1.57 -16.94
C ASP A 88 -3.08 -0.72 -16.21
N GLY A 89 -2.70 0.42 -15.63
CA GLY A 89 -3.60 1.29 -14.88
C GLY A 89 -3.83 0.90 -13.42
N ASP A 90 -2.99 0.04 -12.85
CA ASP A 90 -3.03 -0.22 -11.39
C ASP A 90 -2.50 1.00 -10.63
N MET A 91 -3.23 1.43 -9.60
CA MET A 91 -2.79 2.46 -8.67
C MET A 91 -1.69 1.94 -7.73
N VAL A 92 -0.43 2.06 -8.14
CA VAL A 92 0.74 1.59 -7.38
C VAL A 92 0.95 2.41 -6.10
N TYR A 93 0.75 3.72 -6.17
CA TYR A 93 0.86 4.60 -5.01
C TYR A 93 -0.13 5.76 -5.16
N LEU A 94 -0.73 6.16 -4.03
CA LEU A 94 -1.39 7.46 -3.90
C LEU A 94 -0.83 8.18 -2.68
N SER A 95 -0.81 9.51 -2.66
CA SER A 95 -0.47 10.24 -1.43
C SER A 95 -1.61 10.20 -0.40
N GLU A 96 -1.27 10.29 0.89
CA GLU A 96 -2.24 10.17 1.99
C GLU A 96 -3.38 11.20 1.92
N ASN A 97 -3.13 12.37 1.32
CA ASN A 97 -4.11 13.45 1.18
C ASN A 97 -5.18 13.18 0.11
N VAL A 98 -5.14 12.05 -0.62
CA VAL A 98 -6.18 11.67 -1.60
C VAL A 98 -7.58 11.65 -0.98
N CYS A 99 -7.69 11.31 0.30
CA CYS A 99 -8.96 11.29 1.02
C CYS A 99 -9.66 12.65 1.07
N LYS A 100 -8.90 13.75 1.01
CA LYS A 100 -9.46 15.11 0.97
C LYS A 100 -10.13 15.42 -0.37
N CYS A 101 -9.69 14.75 -1.44
CA CYS A 101 -10.19 14.98 -2.80
C CYS A 101 -11.26 13.96 -3.20
N MET A 102 -11.09 12.69 -2.85
CA MET A 102 -11.94 11.58 -3.30
C MET A 102 -12.83 10.98 -2.19
N GLY A 103 -12.61 11.33 -0.92
CA GLY A 103 -13.33 10.74 0.23
C GLY A 103 -12.94 9.30 0.57
N LEU A 104 -12.03 8.69 -0.21
CA LEU A 104 -11.49 7.35 -0.01
C LEU A 104 -10.05 7.42 0.50
N THR A 105 -9.65 6.46 1.33
CA THR A 105 -8.30 6.45 1.88
C THR A 105 -7.29 5.89 0.88
N GLN A 106 -6.00 6.18 1.10
CA GLN A 106 -4.91 5.62 0.31
C GLN A 106 -4.95 4.09 0.29
N PHE A 107 -5.20 3.43 1.42
CA PHE A 107 -5.21 1.97 1.52
C PHE A 107 -6.46 1.32 0.89
N ASP A 108 -7.58 2.05 0.80
CA ASP A 108 -8.74 1.58 0.05
C ASP A 108 -8.46 1.50 -1.45
N LEU A 109 -7.69 2.47 -1.98
CA LEU A 109 -7.42 2.66 -3.41
C LEU A 109 -6.18 1.91 -3.92
N THR A 110 -5.14 1.81 -3.10
CA THR A 110 -3.84 1.29 -3.53
C THR A 110 -3.94 -0.16 -4.01
N GLY A 111 -3.41 -0.42 -5.20
CA GLY A 111 -3.38 -1.72 -5.87
C GLY A 111 -4.66 -2.08 -6.62
N HIS A 112 -5.66 -1.19 -6.71
CA HIS A 112 -6.80 -1.36 -7.61
C HIS A 112 -6.55 -0.71 -8.97
N SER A 113 -7.35 -1.08 -9.96
CA SER A 113 -7.34 -0.41 -11.25
C SER A 113 -7.97 0.99 -11.14
N VAL A 114 -7.34 1.99 -11.76
CA VAL A 114 -7.90 3.34 -11.86
C VAL A 114 -9.23 3.36 -12.60
N PHE A 115 -9.45 2.40 -13.51
CA PHE A 115 -10.67 2.29 -14.30
C PHE A 115 -11.90 1.90 -13.47
N ASP A 116 -11.71 1.31 -12.29
CA ASP A 116 -12.82 1.01 -11.36
C ASP A 116 -13.38 2.27 -10.68
N PHE A 117 -12.61 3.37 -10.71
CA PHE A 117 -12.94 4.63 -10.02
C PHE A 117 -13.12 5.81 -10.97
N ALA A 118 -12.66 5.70 -12.21
CA ALA A 118 -12.84 6.70 -13.24
C ALA A 118 -14.21 6.58 -13.94
N HIS A 119 -14.74 7.70 -14.42
CA HIS A 119 -15.93 7.67 -15.28
C HIS A 119 -15.56 7.08 -16.66
N PRO A 120 -16.44 6.25 -17.27
CA PRO A 120 -16.23 5.71 -18.62
C PRO A 120 -16.13 6.77 -19.72
#